data_AF-A0A2V3HHF8-F1
#
_entry.id   AF-A0A2V3HHF8-F1
#
_cell.length_a   1.000
_cell.length_b   1.000
_cell.length_c   1.000
_cell.angle_alpha   90.00
_cell.angle_beta   90.00
_cell.angle_gamma   90.00
#
_symmetry.space_group_name_H-M   'P 1'
#
loop_
_entity.id
_entity.type
_entity.pdbx_description
1 polymer ?
#
loop_
_entity_poly.entity_id
_entity_poly.type
_entity_poly.pdbx_seq_one_letter_code
_entity_poly.pdbx_strand_id
1 'polypeptide(L)'
;LGNTALIGIHAFHEGPVLPSGIPFVTCCDEPLIQMLFDRTGELDEQNREGLPGHWISVAVSYADPYLDWDDELMRTEYERVVYAAFPDAPTITEFHVIRVKRATTALTVGSQRLRPDPSDAGEGVILGGDWLDIDWPSTMEGATRAGLSAAATILGHRGDSLMRGWQHDDDWPDWPEPPRRGAEGWREW
;
A
#
# COMPACT_ATOMS: atom_id res chain seq x y z
N LEU A 1 9.17 16.86 4.21
CA LEU A 1 7.97 16.00 4.19
C LEU A 1 7.88 15.04 5.39
N GLY A 2 8.99 14.50 5.92
CA GLY A 2 8.93 13.57 7.08
C GLY A 2 8.40 12.19 6.67
N ASN A 3 8.51 11.18 7.53
CA ASN A 3 7.97 9.83 7.28
C ASN A 3 7.30 9.29 8.53
N THR A 4 6.33 8.39 8.35
CA THR A 4 5.76 7.58 9.44
C THR A 4 6.04 6.10 9.19
N ALA A 5 6.05 5.33 10.26
CA ALA A 5 6.18 3.89 10.18
C ALA A 5 4.87 3.21 9.83
N LEU A 6 4.97 2.03 9.22
CA LEU A 6 3.86 1.11 8.99
C LEU A 6 4.25 -0.28 9.48
N ILE A 7 3.29 -0.96 10.10
CA ILE A 7 3.42 -2.38 10.46
C ILE A 7 2.35 -3.16 9.71
N GLY A 8 2.75 -4.23 9.04
CA GLY A 8 1.85 -5.23 8.48
C GLY A 8 1.84 -6.46 9.39
N ILE A 9 0.70 -6.78 9.98
CA ILE A 9 0.51 -8.04 10.70
C ILE A 9 -0.22 -9.00 9.76
N HIS A 10 0.30 -10.22 9.64
CA HIS A 10 -0.27 -11.28 8.83
C HIS A 10 -0.49 -12.51 9.69
N ALA A 11 -1.74 -12.94 9.81
CA ALA A 11 -2.13 -14.14 10.53
C ALA A 11 -2.79 -15.12 9.56
N PHE A 12 -2.35 -16.38 9.59
CA PHE A 12 -2.97 -17.46 8.85
C PHE A 12 -3.76 -18.32 9.84
N HIS A 13 -5.07 -18.44 9.63
CA HIS A 13 -5.95 -19.28 10.45
C HIS A 13 -6.25 -20.60 9.72
N GLU A 14 -6.46 -21.68 10.47
CA GLU A 14 -6.84 -23.02 9.94
C GLU A 14 -8.16 -23.02 9.14
N GLY A 15 -8.98 -21.99 9.32
CA GLY A 15 -10.28 -21.86 8.67
C GLY A 15 -10.79 -20.43 8.70
N PRO A 16 -12.04 -20.21 8.25
CA PRO A 16 -12.55 -18.87 8.05
C PRO A 16 -12.74 -18.10 9.37
N VAL A 17 -12.21 -16.88 9.43
CA VAL A 17 -12.43 -15.91 10.52
C VAL A 17 -13.56 -14.94 10.18
N LEU A 18 -13.44 -14.24 9.04
CA LEU A 18 -14.48 -13.29 8.61
C LEU A 18 -15.70 -14.02 8.01
N PRO A 19 -16.91 -13.43 8.09
CA PRO A 19 -18.07 -13.98 7.40
C PRO A 19 -17.85 -14.09 5.89
N SER A 20 -18.47 -15.10 5.27
CA SER A 20 -18.35 -15.33 3.83
C SER A 20 -18.69 -14.09 3.00
N GLY A 21 -17.82 -13.73 2.06
CA GLY A 21 -18.02 -12.59 1.15
C GLY A 21 -17.74 -11.22 1.78
N ILE A 22 -17.21 -11.18 3.00
CA ILE A 22 -16.79 -9.94 3.66
C ILE A 22 -15.28 -9.77 3.50
N PRO A 23 -14.81 -8.85 2.64
CA PRO A 23 -13.38 -8.71 2.34
C PRO A 23 -12.60 -8.02 3.47
N PHE A 24 -13.29 -7.28 4.34
CA PHE A 24 -12.69 -6.69 5.52
C PHE A 24 -13.73 -6.30 6.56
N VAL A 25 -13.27 -6.12 7.80
CA VAL A 25 -14.03 -5.50 8.89
C VAL A 25 -13.18 -4.42 9.56
N THR A 26 -13.85 -3.43 10.16
CA THR A 26 -13.22 -2.41 10.99
C THR A 26 -13.48 -2.74 12.45
N CYS A 27 -12.43 -2.66 13.27
CA CYS A 27 -12.49 -2.88 14.70
C CYS A 27 -12.52 -1.51 15.39
N CYS A 28 -13.71 -1.08 15.82
CA CYS A 28 -13.89 0.21 16.47
C CYS A 28 -13.16 0.25 17.82
N ASP A 29 -12.62 1.43 18.16
CA ASP A 29 -11.93 1.71 19.43
C ASP A 29 -10.68 0.85 19.70
N GLU A 30 -10.18 0.15 18.67
CA GLU A 30 -8.95 -0.64 18.76
C GLU A 30 -7.75 0.18 18.25
N PRO A 31 -6.72 0.42 19.09
CA PRO A 31 -5.64 1.35 18.74
C PRO A 31 -4.60 0.74 17.78
N LEU A 32 -4.46 -0.59 17.78
CA LEU A 32 -3.47 -1.32 16.97
C LEU A 32 -4.16 -2.11 15.84
N ILE A 33 -5.15 -2.94 16.20
CA ILE A 33 -5.85 -3.82 15.27
C ILE A 33 -7.10 -3.10 14.76
N GLN A 34 -6.91 -2.13 13.86
CA GLN A 34 -7.99 -1.23 13.42
C GLN A 34 -8.89 -1.83 12.34
N MET A 35 -8.32 -2.69 11.49
CA MET A 35 -9.02 -3.34 10.38
C MET A 35 -8.43 -4.73 10.13
N LEU A 36 -9.29 -5.68 9.84
CA LEU A 36 -8.92 -7.03 9.40
C LEU A 36 -9.29 -7.16 7.93
N PHE A 37 -8.31 -7.43 7.07
CA PHE A 37 -8.52 -7.68 5.64
C PHE A 37 -8.37 -9.16 5.33
N ASP A 38 -9.34 -9.73 4.64
CA ASP A 38 -9.22 -11.04 4.02
C ASP A 38 -8.35 -10.91 2.76
N ARG A 39 -7.16 -11.50 2.80
CA ARG A 39 -6.23 -11.59 1.66
C ARG A 39 -6.16 -12.99 1.07
N THR A 40 -7.07 -13.87 1.48
CA THR A 40 -7.12 -15.28 1.07
C THR A 40 -7.17 -15.44 -0.45
N GLY A 41 -7.87 -14.55 -1.16
CA GLY A 41 -7.97 -14.55 -2.63
C GLY A 41 -6.67 -14.16 -3.36
N GLU A 42 -5.70 -13.57 -2.67
CA GLU A 42 -4.39 -13.26 -3.28
C GLU A 42 -3.44 -14.46 -3.31
N LEU A 43 -3.81 -15.55 -2.62
CA LEU A 43 -3.05 -16.78 -2.63
C LEU A 43 -3.36 -17.55 -3.91
N ASP A 44 -2.31 -18.00 -4.58
CA ASP A 44 -2.42 -18.77 -5.81
C ASP A 44 -3.20 -20.07 -5.57
N GLU A 45 -4.44 -20.14 -6.06
CA GLU A 45 -5.30 -21.31 -5.94
C GLU A 45 -4.63 -22.60 -6.45
N GLN A 46 -3.76 -22.49 -7.46
CA GLN A 46 -3.07 -23.64 -8.04
C GLN A 46 -2.05 -24.24 -7.07
N ASN A 47 -1.50 -23.43 -6.17
CA ASN A 47 -0.48 -23.82 -5.18
C ASN A 47 -1.05 -23.99 -3.77
N ARG A 48 -2.38 -23.81 -3.58
CA ARG A 48 -3.00 -23.96 -2.26
C ARG A 48 -3.16 -25.40 -1.80
N GLU A 49 -2.93 -26.40 -2.66
CA GLU A 49 -3.07 -27.84 -2.35
C GLU A 49 -4.35 -28.20 -1.56
N GLY A 50 -5.45 -27.44 -1.74
CA GLY A 50 -6.69 -27.64 -1.01
C GLY A 50 -6.67 -27.24 0.48
N LEU A 51 -5.65 -26.50 0.95
CA LEU A 51 -5.56 -26.02 2.32
C LEU A 51 -6.73 -25.07 2.65
N PRO A 52 -7.66 -25.47 3.54
CA PRO A 52 -8.58 -24.52 4.14
C PRO A 52 -7.75 -23.58 5.00
N GLY A 53 -7.88 -22.29 4.76
CA GLY A 53 -7.13 -21.32 5.54
C GLY A 53 -7.55 -19.91 5.18
N HIS A 54 -7.54 -19.05 6.18
CA HIS A 54 -7.97 -17.66 6.03
C HIS A 54 -6.78 -16.77 6.38
N TRP A 55 -6.27 -16.06 5.38
CA TRP A 55 -5.18 -15.11 5.55
C TRP A 55 -5.75 -13.75 5.92
N ILE A 56 -5.58 -13.38 7.19
CA ILE A 56 -5.95 -12.08 7.71
C ILE A 56 -4.72 -11.18 7.72
N SER A 57 -4.89 -9.97 7.19
CA SER A 57 -3.89 -8.91 7.22
C SER A 57 -4.41 -7.71 7.99
N VAL A 58 -3.54 -7.09 8.78
CA VAL A 58 -3.80 -5.83 9.48
C VAL A 58 -2.71 -4.84 9.09
N ALA A 59 -3.12 -3.70 8.54
CA ALA A 59 -2.22 -2.60 8.26
C ALA A 59 -2.31 -1.57 9.38
N VAL A 60 -1.25 -1.47 10.18
CA VAL A 60 -1.14 -0.49 11.27
C VAL A 60 -0.54 0.80 10.70
N SER A 61 -1.38 1.82 10.56
CA SER A 61 -0.95 3.15 10.15
C SER A 61 -0.37 3.92 11.34
N TYR A 62 0.57 4.84 11.09
CA TYR A 62 1.25 5.61 12.14
C TYR A 62 1.83 4.69 13.24
N ALA A 63 2.56 3.66 12.82
CA ALA A 63 2.99 2.59 13.70
C ALA A 63 4.20 2.95 14.58
N ASP A 64 4.65 4.22 14.54
CA ASP A 64 5.79 4.73 15.29
C ASP A 64 5.79 4.35 16.79
N PRO A 65 4.65 4.41 17.53
CA PRO A 65 4.61 4.02 18.95
C PRO A 65 4.81 2.52 19.21
N TYR A 66 4.66 1.68 18.17
CA TYR A 66 4.64 0.22 18.29
C TYR A 66 5.88 -0.45 17.69
N LEU A 67 6.82 0.32 17.12
CA LEU A 67 7.99 -0.22 16.41
C LEU A 67 8.87 -1.12 17.27
N ASP A 68 8.98 -0.82 18.57
CA ASP A 68 9.83 -1.55 19.52
C ASP A 68 9.09 -2.67 20.26
N TRP A 69 7.80 -2.88 19.97
CA TRP A 69 7.06 -4.03 20.51
C TRP A 69 7.57 -5.32 19.88
N ASP A 70 7.66 -6.37 20.70
CA ASP A 70 7.95 -7.72 20.22
C ASP A 70 6.76 -8.31 19.44
N ASP A 71 7.04 -9.36 18.65
CA ASP A 71 6.04 -10.03 17.83
C ASP A 71 4.99 -10.77 18.68
N GLU A 72 5.35 -11.19 19.89
CA GLU A 72 4.46 -11.92 20.81
C GLU A 72 3.37 -11.01 21.39
N LEU A 73 3.72 -9.76 21.71
CA LEU A 73 2.80 -8.72 22.17
C LEU A 73 1.85 -8.31 21.04
N MET A 74 2.38 -8.16 19.82
CA MET A 74 1.58 -7.92 18.62
C MET A 74 0.58 -9.06 18.37
N ARG A 75 1.03 -10.31 18.51
CA ARG A 75 0.17 -11.49 18.41
C ARG A 75 -0.89 -11.51 19.51
N THR A 76 -0.51 -11.20 20.74
CA THR A 76 -1.43 -11.16 21.88
C THR A 76 -2.54 -10.14 21.66
N GLU A 77 -2.22 -8.94 21.18
CA GLU A 77 -3.24 -7.94 20.84
C GLU A 77 -4.10 -8.34 19.64
N TYR A 78 -3.51 -8.94 18.60
CA TYR A 78 -4.27 -9.52 17.49
C TYR A 78 -5.29 -10.55 17.97
N GLU A 79 -4.85 -11.53 18.77
CA GLU A 79 -5.70 -12.58 19.33
C GLU A 79 -6.79 -11.99 20.24
N ARG A 80 -6.46 -11.02 21.10
CA ARG A 80 -7.44 -10.33 21.94
C ARG A 80 -8.57 -9.72 21.12
N VAL A 81 -8.24 -9.00 20.05
CA VAL A 81 -9.24 -8.32 19.21
C VAL A 81 -10.02 -9.32 18.37
N VAL A 82 -9.34 -10.27 17.73
CA VAL A 82 -9.98 -11.26 16.87
C VAL A 82 -10.91 -12.17 17.66
N TYR A 83 -10.49 -12.72 18.80
CA TYR A 83 -11.34 -13.61 19.58
C TYR A 83 -12.45 -12.88 20.34
N ALA A 84 -12.31 -11.58 20.62
CA ALA A 84 -13.41 -10.77 21.13
C ALA A 84 -14.50 -10.55 20.07
N ALA A 85 -14.11 -10.30 18.81
CA ALA A 85 -15.04 -10.06 17.70
C ALA A 85 -15.60 -11.36 17.10
N PHE A 86 -14.78 -12.41 17.05
CA PHE A 86 -15.05 -13.72 16.46
C PHE A 86 -14.62 -14.82 17.43
N PRO A 87 -15.44 -15.13 18.45
CA PRO A 87 -15.08 -16.09 19.50
C PRO A 87 -14.78 -17.51 19.00
N ASP A 88 -15.38 -17.89 17.87
CA ASP A 88 -15.19 -19.19 17.23
C ASP A 88 -14.11 -19.15 16.13
N ALA A 89 -13.28 -18.09 16.07
CA ALA A 89 -12.20 -17.98 15.11
C ALA A 89 -11.24 -19.18 15.25
N PRO A 90 -10.88 -19.85 14.14
CA PRO A 90 -9.98 -21.01 14.19
C PRO A 90 -8.57 -20.67 14.67
N THR A 91 -7.79 -21.69 15.02
CA THR A 91 -6.41 -21.54 15.47
C THR A 91 -5.56 -20.81 14.43
N ILE A 92 -4.65 -19.96 14.92
CA ILE A 92 -3.60 -19.33 14.10
C ILE A 92 -2.46 -20.35 13.89
N THR A 93 -2.18 -20.70 12.64
CA THR A 93 -1.07 -21.60 12.28
C THR A 93 0.22 -20.85 12.01
N GLU A 94 0.13 -19.65 11.45
CA GLU A 94 1.28 -18.78 11.18
C GLU A 94 0.96 -17.32 11.52
N PHE A 95 1.98 -16.61 12.00
CA PHE A 95 1.88 -15.21 12.37
C PHE A 95 3.18 -14.49 12.04
N HIS A 96 3.10 -13.44 11.24
CA HIS A 96 4.25 -12.66 10.77
C HIS A 96 4.01 -11.17 10.97
N VAL A 97 5.04 -10.47 11.45
CA VAL A 97 5.00 -9.01 11.63
C VAL A 97 6.07 -8.36 10.77
N ILE A 98 5.64 -7.58 9.78
CA ILE A 98 6.52 -6.84 8.88
C ILE A 98 6.56 -5.38 9.34
N ARG A 99 7.76 -4.86 9.61
CA ARG A 99 7.96 -3.48 10.08
C ARG A 99 8.67 -2.65 9.02
N VAL A 100 8.04 -1.57 8.60
CA VAL A 100 8.62 -0.61 7.65
C VAL A 100 8.79 0.74 8.36
N LYS A 101 10.01 0.99 8.85
CA LYS A 101 10.33 2.17 9.70
C LYS A 101 10.15 3.52 9.00
N ARG A 102 10.20 3.54 7.67
CA ARG A 102 10.06 4.74 6.83
C ARG A 102 9.18 4.39 5.64
N ALA A 103 7.91 4.16 5.91
CA ALA A 103 6.98 3.58 4.94
C ALA A 103 6.37 4.64 4.03
N THR A 104 5.68 5.60 4.63
CA THR A 104 4.92 6.62 3.91
C THR A 104 5.39 8.01 4.30
N THR A 105 5.25 8.94 3.36
CA THR A 105 5.47 10.35 3.62
C THR A 105 4.53 10.83 4.73
N ALA A 106 5.05 11.54 5.73
CA ALA A 106 4.24 12.10 6.80
C ALA A 106 3.42 13.29 6.26
N LEU A 107 2.22 13.02 5.77
CA LEU A 107 1.31 14.04 5.20
C LEU A 107 0.66 14.92 6.28
N THR A 108 1.49 15.53 7.14
CA THR A 108 1.04 16.48 8.17
C THR A 108 0.43 17.75 7.56
N VAL A 109 -0.31 18.52 8.35
CA VAL A 109 -0.99 19.73 7.89
C VAL A 109 -0.06 20.67 7.12
N GLY A 110 -0.42 20.91 5.86
CA GLY A 110 0.30 21.76 4.93
C GLY A 110 1.60 21.18 4.38
N SER A 111 1.79 19.86 4.43
CA SER A 111 2.90 19.15 3.78
C SER A 111 2.97 19.40 2.27
N GLN A 112 1.85 19.68 1.60
CA GLN A 112 1.81 19.92 0.15
C GLN A 112 2.82 21.01 -0.28
N ARG A 113 2.90 22.13 0.45
CA ARG A 113 3.82 23.24 0.14
C ARG A 113 5.31 22.87 0.22
N LEU A 114 5.63 21.70 0.78
CA LEU A 114 6.98 21.21 0.97
C LEU A 114 7.36 20.16 -0.08
N ARG A 115 6.43 19.79 -0.96
CA ARG A 115 6.70 18.90 -2.08
C ARG A 115 7.47 19.67 -3.15
N PRO A 116 8.58 19.13 -3.67
CA PRO A 116 9.36 19.80 -4.69
C PRO A 116 8.87 19.46 -6.09
N ASP A 117 9.25 20.31 -7.03
CA ASP A 117 9.18 20.05 -8.47
C ASP A 117 10.29 19.07 -8.89
N PRO A 118 10.10 18.26 -9.96
CA PRO A 118 11.16 17.44 -10.53
C PRO A 118 12.51 18.16 -10.75
N SER A 119 12.51 19.47 -11.02
CA SER A 119 13.71 20.27 -11.34
C SER A 119 14.40 20.94 -10.13
N ASP A 120 13.83 20.86 -8.93
CA ASP A 120 14.30 21.61 -7.76
C ASP A 120 15.67 21.16 -7.21
N ALA A 121 16.17 19.99 -7.64
CA ALA A 121 17.47 19.46 -7.20
C ALA A 121 18.68 20.14 -7.85
N GLY A 122 18.45 21.02 -8.84
CA GLY A 122 19.49 21.74 -9.56
C GLY A 122 19.91 21.09 -10.87
N GLU A 123 20.85 21.75 -11.56
CA GLU A 123 21.27 21.34 -12.91
C GLU A 123 21.86 19.92 -12.92
N GLY A 124 21.39 19.10 -13.86
CA GLY A 124 21.85 17.72 -14.03
C GLY A 124 21.20 16.70 -13.07
N VAL A 125 20.29 17.12 -12.19
CA VAL A 125 19.55 16.23 -11.28
C VAL A 125 18.06 16.42 -11.45
N ILE A 126 17.33 15.32 -11.68
CA ILE A 126 15.87 15.31 -11.74
C ILE A 126 15.34 14.41 -10.63
N LEU A 127 14.40 14.93 -9.86
CA LEU A 127 13.74 14.20 -8.78
C LEU A 127 12.63 13.31 -9.35
N GLY A 128 12.48 12.12 -8.75
CA GLY A 128 11.43 11.17 -9.06
C GLY A 128 10.91 10.55 -7.77
N GLY A 129 9.59 10.49 -7.61
CA GLY A 129 8.95 9.89 -6.43
C GLY A 129 7.53 10.39 -6.22
N ASP A 130 6.72 9.61 -5.51
CA ASP A 130 5.32 9.92 -5.18
C ASP A 130 5.12 11.13 -4.23
N TRP A 131 6.24 11.69 -3.76
CA TRP A 131 6.32 12.86 -2.89
C TRP A 131 6.54 14.19 -3.65
N LEU A 132 6.57 14.16 -4.99
CA LEU A 132 6.66 15.36 -5.83
C LEU A 132 5.37 16.16 -5.86
N ASP A 133 5.49 17.45 -6.20
CA ASP A 133 4.36 18.38 -6.32
C ASP A 133 3.64 18.21 -7.66
N ILE A 134 2.94 17.10 -7.80
CA ILE A 134 2.16 16.77 -8.99
C ILE A 134 0.66 16.70 -8.70
N ASP A 135 0.15 17.35 -7.64
CA ASP A 135 -1.26 17.33 -7.22
C ASP A 135 -1.90 15.94 -6.99
N TRP A 136 -1.09 14.88 -6.88
CA TRP A 136 -1.52 13.52 -6.60
C TRP A 136 -1.11 13.04 -5.19
N PRO A 137 -1.91 12.19 -4.52
CA PRO A 137 -1.52 11.60 -3.25
C PRO A 137 -0.33 10.63 -3.40
N SER A 138 0.32 10.31 -2.28
CA SER A 138 1.47 9.37 -2.20
C SER A 138 0.98 7.92 -2.38
N THR A 139 0.56 7.55 -3.59
CA THR A 139 0.05 6.21 -3.95
C THR A 139 0.87 5.60 -5.08
N MET A 140 0.61 4.35 -5.46
CA MET A 140 1.29 3.73 -6.61
C MET A 140 0.99 4.48 -7.93
N GLU A 141 -0.24 4.97 -8.10
CA GLU A 141 -0.66 5.80 -9.23
C GLU A 141 0.05 7.16 -9.21
N GLY A 142 0.13 7.80 -8.02
CA GLY A 142 0.88 9.03 -7.83
C GLY A 142 2.38 8.84 -8.13
N ALA A 143 2.98 7.73 -7.68
CA ALA A 143 4.36 7.36 -7.98
C ALA A 143 4.59 7.24 -9.49
N THR A 144 3.67 6.59 -10.19
CA THR A 144 3.74 6.40 -11.64
C THR A 144 3.69 7.74 -12.37
N ARG A 145 2.71 8.59 -12.03
CA ARG A 145 2.54 9.92 -12.63
C ARG A 145 3.72 10.85 -12.32
N ALA A 146 4.27 10.76 -11.11
CA ALA A 146 5.45 11.52 -10.73
C ALA A 146 6.70 11.07 -11.50
N GLY A 147 6.83 9.76 -11.73
CA GLY A 147 7.88 9.20 -12.59
C GLY A 147 7.77 9.68 -14.04
N LEU A 148 6.55 9.74 -14.59
CA LEU A 148 6.31 10.31 -15.92
C LEU A 148 6.62 11.81 -15.96
N SER A 149 6.25 12.55 -14.92
CA SER A 149 6.59 13.98 -14.80
C SER A 149 8.11 14.19 -14.83
N ALA A 150 8.86 13.40 -14.05
CA ALA A 150 10.31 13.41 -14.07
C ALA A 150 10.89 13.08 -15.46
N ALA A 151 10.33 12.06 -16.15
CA ALA A 151 10.74 11.69 -17.50
C ALA A 151 10.48 12.80 -18.52
N ALA A 152 9.30 13.43 -18.47
CA ALA A 152 8.95 14.57 -19.32
C ALA A 152 9.91 15.75 -19.10
N THR A 153 10.26 16.07 -17.85
CA THR A 153 11.26 17.10 -17.53
C THR A 153 12.62 16.78 -18.18
N ILE A 154 13.10 15.54 -18.07
CA ILE A 154 14.37 15.10 -18.69
C ILE A 154 14.32 15.26 -20.22
N LEU A 155 13.24 14.80 -20.86
CA LEU A 155 13.10 14.85 -22.32
C LEU A 155 12.94 16.29 -22.83
N GLY A 156 12.18 17.12 -22.10
CA GLY A 156 12.05 18.55 -22.39
C GLY A 156 13.39 19.28 -22.35
N HIS A 157 14.24 19.00 -21.33
CA HIS A 157 15.61 19.53 -21.27
C HIS A 157 16.49 19.06 -22.43
N ARG A 158 16.27 17.85 -22.94
CA ARG A 158 16.97 17.31 -24.12
C ARG A 158 16.43 17.84 -25.45
N GLY A 159 15.38 18.65 -25.41
CA GLY A 159 14.87 19.39 -26.55
C GLY A 159 13.59 18.82 -27.15
N ASP A 160 13.02 17.74 -26.61
CA ASP A 160 11.76 17.16 -27.09
C ASP A 160 10.61 18.17 -26.91
N SER A 161 10.01 18.60 -28.01
CA SER A 161 8.95 19.60 -27.99
C SER A 161 7.62 19.06 -27.49
N LEU A 162 7.35 17.76 -27.59
CA LEU A 162 6.12 17.14 -27.10
C LEU A 162 6.10 17.08 -25.58
N MET A 163 7.28 16.93 -24.97
CA MET A 163 7.43 16.84 -23.52
C MET A 163 7.53 18.21 -22.85
N ARG A 164 7.77 19.28 -23.61
CA ARG A 164 7.80 20.63 -23.06
C ARG A 164 6.39 21.05 -22.64
N GLY A 165 6.19 21.11 -21.33
CA GLY A 165 4.92 21.52 -20.74
C GLY A 165 3.94 20.37 -20.51
N TRP A 166 4.35 19.12 -20.76
CA TRP A 166 3.57 17.94 -20.38
C TRP A 166 3.26 17.98 -18.89
N GLN A 167 1.99 17.76 -18.55
CA GLN A 167 1.48 17.74 -17.18
C GLN A 167 1.16 16.31 -16.76
N HIS A 168 1.18 16.06 -15.46
CA HIS A 168 0.95 14.74 -14.87
C HIS A 168 -0.42 14.11 -15.19
N ASP A 169 -1.37 14.90 -15.70
CA ASP A 169 -2.71 14.50 -16.15
C ASP A 169 -2.83 14.33 -17.67
N ASP A 170 -1.80 14.69 -18.44
CA ASP A 170 -1.79 14.48 -19.88
C ASP A 170 -1.51 13.01 -20.21
N ASP A 171 -2.10 12.51 -21.30
CA ASP A 171 -1.75 11.20 -21.82
C ASP A 171 -0.29 11.18 -22.28
N TRP A 172 0.43 10.14 -21.88
CA TRP A 172 1.78 9.94 -22.38
C TRP A 172 1.71 9.56 -23.87
N PRO A 173 2.52 10.17 -24.76
CA PRO A 173 2.52 9.81 -26.18
C PRO A 173 2.85 8.33 -26.39
N ASP A 174 2.05 7.69 -27.24
CA ASP A 174 2.16 6.27 -27.58
C ASP A 174 1.99 5.31 -26.36
N TRP A 175 1.29 5.75 -25.31
CA TRP A 175 0.95 4.86 -24.19
C TRP A 175 0.03 3.72 -24.64
N PRO A 176 0.29 2.46 -24.22
CA PRO A 176 -0.56 1.34 -24.62
C PRO A 176 -1.96 1.48 -24.02
N GLU A 177 -2.96 0.92 -24.72
CA GLU A 177 -4.32 0.80 -24.19
C GLU A 177 -4.31 0.06 -22.85
N PRO A 178 -4.93 0.61 -21.79
CA PRO A 178 -5.03 -0.07 -20.52
C PRO A 178 -5.71 -1.43 -20.68
N PRO A 179 -5.20 -2.49 -20.03
CA PRO A 179 -5.84 -3.79 -20.05
C PRO A 179 -7.25 -3.68 -19.45
N ARG A 180 -8.21 -4.38 -20.05
CA ARG A 180 -9.63 -4.33 -19.66
C ARG A 180 -9.98 -5.57 -18.85
N ARG A 181 -10.84 -5.41 -17.85
CA ARG A 181 -11.41 -6.53 -17.10
C ARG A 181 -12.04 -7.52 -18.08
N GLY A 182 -11.65 -8.80 -17.99
CA GLY A 182 -12.09 -9.87 -18.91
C GLY A 182 -11.33 -9.96 -20.23
N ALA A 183 -10.26 -9.18 -20.43
CA ALA A 183 -9.36 -9.37 -21.56
C ALA A 183 -8.58 -10.69 -21.47
N GLU A 184 -8.10 -11.19 -22.61
CA GLU A 184 -7.25 -12.38 -22.66
C GLU A 184 -6.01 -12.21 -21.75
N GLY A 185 -5.80 -13.14 -20.82
CA GLY A 185 -4.72 -13.06 -19.82
C GLY A 185 -5.04 -12.23 -18.57
N TRP A 186 -6.22 -11.60 -18.48
CA TRP A 186 -6.67 -10.92 -17.27
C TRP A 186 -7.03 -11.94 -16.18
N ARG A 187 -6.24 -11.99 -15.11
CA ARG A 187 -6.58 -12.79 -13.93
C ARG A 187 -7.60 -12.04 -13.07
N GLU A 188 -8.75 -12.67 -12.85
CA GLU A 188 -9.67 -12.27 -11.78
C GLU A 188 -9.30 -13.09 -10.53
N TRP A 189 -9.15 -12.40 -9.40
CA TRP A 189 -8.82 -12.96 -8.10
C TRP A 189 -10.07 -12.92 -7.22
#